data_AF-A0A9W8MSV0-F1
#
_entry.id   AF-A0A9W8MSV0-F1
#
_cell.length_a   1.000
_cell.length_b   1.000
_cell.length_c   1.000
_cell.angle_alpha   90.00
_cell.angle_beta   90.00
_cell.angle_gamma   90.00
#
_symmetry.space_group_name_H-M   'P 1'
#
loop_
_entity.id
_entity.type
_entity.pdbx_description
1 polymer ?
#
loop_
_entity_poly.entity_id
_entity_poly.type
_entity_poly.pdbx_seq_one_letter_code
_entity_poly.pdbx_strand_id
1 'polypeptide(L)'
;MVNPGTFRGGRKGFLMGEKESYYAARFPVDLPLDVEPSAEALAAVDDDTAEPEPEEPKEDDLDAEEYQEALKRLQARRDLIVYRKGQIKRWMAYQYMKDHELNATESGAQNPFSILLQQLTGVSFHRPRQKTPANVWRRTNREQIEEEAKRRAVEDTTGPKKKLAPIRESVAKEMFASLSEQEKEEWAQVAKDEHAALLAKYKSEVESPPSTEPVDRQRQFSMESVP
;
A
#
# COMPACT_ATOMS: atom_id res chain seq x y z
N MET A 1 13.07 -13.20 -14.77
CA MET A 1 14.14 -12.20 -14.99
C MET A 1 13.91 -11.60 -16.37
N VAL A 2 13.56 -10.31 -16.48
CA VAL A 2 13.30 -9.66 -17.77
C VAL A 2 14.59 -9.03 -18.29
N ASN A 3 14.89 -9.24 -19.57
CA ASN A 3 16.12 -8.80 -20.21
C ASN A 3 16.09 -7.26 -20.42
N PRO A 4 17.03 -6.48 -19.87
CA PRO A 4 16.98 -5.01 -19.89
C PRO A 4 17.29 -4.37 -21.27
N GLY A 5 17.55 -5.16 -22.31
CA GLY A 5 18.07 -4.68 -23.60
C GLY A 5 17.05 -4.32 -24.69
N THR A 6 15.74 -4.50 -24.47
CA THR A 6 14.73 -4.42 -25.56
C THR A 6 13.73 -3.26 -25.42
N PHE A 7 14.04 -2.21 -24.67
CA PHE A 7 13.17 -1.03 -24.59
C PHE A 7 13.49 -0.03 -25.71
N ARG A 8 12.65 0.03 -26.76
CA ARG A 8 12.64 1.11 -27.74
C ARG A 8 11.51 2.08 -27.41
N GLY A 9 11.82 3.23 -26.82
CA GLY A 9 10.84 4.30 -26.54
C GLY A 9 11.04 4.98 -25.19
N GLY A 10 10.41 6.14 -25.00
CA GLY A 10 10.45 6.85 -23.72
C GLY A 10 9.80 6.02 -22.62
N ARG A 11 10.58 5.66 -21.58
CA ARG A 11 10.21 4.78 -20.45
C ARG A 11 8.81 5.06 -19.88
N LYS A 12 8.40 6.34 -19.86
CA LYS A 12 7.08 6.82 -19.38
C LYS A 12 5.91 6.43 -20.28
N GLY A 13 6.09 6.43 -21.61
CA GLY A 13 5.09 5.99 -22.58
C GLY A 13 4.84 4.49 -22.50
N PHE A 14 5.92 3.69 -22.43
CA PHE A 14 5.84 2.24 -22.19
C PHE A 14 5.15 1.93 -20.85
N LEU A 15 5.55 2.63 -19.77
CA LEU A 15 5.01 2.41 -18.42
C LEU A 15 3.50 2.70 -18.31
N MET A 16 2.97 3.66 -19.08
CA MET A 16 1.59 4.12 -18.97
C MET A 16 0.65 3.58 -20.06
N GLY A 17 1.18 3.20 -21.24
CA GLY A 17 0.39 2.72 -22.39
C GLY A 17 0.57 1.24 -22.71
N GLU A 18 1.80 0.78 -22.90
CA GLU A 18 2.11 -0.60 -23.34
C GLU A 18 2.12 -1.62 -22.19
N LYS A 19 2.18 -1.16 -20.94
CA LYS A 19 2.29 -2.06 -19.78
C LYS A 19 1.00 -2.84 -19.50
N GLU A 20 -0.16 -2.25 -19.80
CA GLU A 20 -1.44 -2.94 -19.58
C GLU A 20 -1.65 -4.06 -20.60
N SER A 21 -1.30 -3.85 -21.87
CA SER A 21 -1.32 -4.88 -22.92
C SER A 21 -0.26 -5.97 -22.68
N TYR A 22 0.98 -5.57 -22.34
CA TYR A 22 2.07 -6.50 -22.02
C TYR A 22 1.73 -7.47 -20.88
N TYR A 23 1.05 -6.98 -19.83
CA TYR A 23 0.64 -7.81 -18.69
C TYR A 23 -0.60 -8.64 -18.99
N ALA A 24 -1.57 -8.12 -19.75
CA ALA A 24 -2.76 -8.87 -20.15
C ALA A 24 -2.40 -10.11 -20.99
N ALA A 25 -1.49 -9.95 -21.94
CA ALA A 25 -1.05 -11.04 -22.81
C ALA A 25 -0.28 -12.15 -22.07
N ARG A 26 0.47 -11.79 -21.01
CA ARG A 26 1.22 -12.74 -20.16
C ARG A 26 0.42 -13.33 -19.03
N PHE A 27 -0.60 -12.62 -18.56
CA PHE A 27 -1.49 -13.05 -17.48
C PHE A 27 -2.92 -12.94 -17.97
N PRO A 28 -3.42 -13.96 -18.69
CA PRO A 28 -4.77 -13.97 -19.21
C PRO A 28 -5.76 -13.69 -18.09
N VAL A 29 -6.76 -12.85 -18.37
CA VAL A 29 -7.79 -12.48 -17.39
C VAL A 29 -8.50 -13.71 -16.85
N ASP A 30 -8.67 -14.73 -17.70
CA ASP A 30 -9.35 -15.98 -17.40
C ASP A 30 -8.47 -17.00 -16.65
N LEU A 31 -7.16 -16.74 -16.52
CA LEU A 31 -6.29 -17.58 -15.71
C LEU A 31 -6.64 -17.40 -14.22
N PRO A 32 -6.75 -18.47 -13.42
CA PRO A 32 -6.98 -18.37 -11.99
C PRO A 32 -5.95 -17.48 -11.28
N LEU A 33 -6.37 -16.86 -10.17
CA LEU A 33 -5.54 -15.89 -9.43
C LEU A 33 -4.33 -16.52 -8.74
N ASP A 34 -4.40 -17.81 -8.46
CA ASP A 34 -3.45 -18.63 -7.73
C ASP A 34 -2.53 -19.46 -8.63
N VAL A 35 -2.73 -19.39 -9.95
CA VAL A 35 -1.95 -20.15 -10.93
C VAL A 35 -1.04 -19.20 -11.70
N GLU A 36 0.25 -19.50 -11.71
CA GLU A 36 1.21 -18.78 -12.54
C GLU A 36 1.18 -19.31 -13.99
N PRO A 37 1.29 -18.44 -15.01
CA PRO A 37 1.45 -18.85 -16.39
C PRO A 37 2.71 -19.70 -16.55
N SER A 38 2.64 -20.77 -17.35
CA SER A 38 3.81 -21.59 -17.62
C SER A 38 4.88 -20.80 -18.39
N ALA A 39 6.16 -21.16 -18.22
CA ALA A 39 7.26 -20.51 -18.92
C ALA A 39 7.13 -20.62 -20.45
N GLU A 40 6.56 -21.72 -20.95
CA GLU A 40 6.28 -21.93 -22.37
C GLU A 40 5.17 -21.00 -22.86
N ALA A 41 4.10 -20.82 -22.09
CA ALA A 41 3.02 -19.88 -22.42
C ALA A 41 3.55 -18.44 -22.47
N LEU A 42 4.42 -18.06 -21.52
CA LEU A 42 5.04 -16.72 -21.50
C LEU A 42 5.98 -16.47 -22.68
N ALA A 43 6.69 -17.50 -23.16
CA ALA A 43 7.59 -17.39 -24.30
C ALA A 43 6.87 -17.32 -25.66
N ALA A 44 5.62 -17.82 -25.70
CA ALA A 44 4.78 -17.81 -26.89
C ALA A 44 3.99 -16.50 -27.08
N VAL A 45 4.01 -15.59 -26.10
CA VAL A 45 3.30 -14.30 -26.18
C VAL A 45 4.01 -13.39 -27.19
N ASP A 46 3.26 -12.96 -28.21
CA ASP A 46 3.68 -11.94 -29.16
C ASP A 46 3.19 -10.56 -28.72
N ASP A 47 4.13 -9.70 -28.31
CA ASP A 47 3.86 -8.36 -27.79
C ASP A 47 3.34 -7.38 -28.86
N ASP A 48 3.55 -7.68 -30.14
CA ASP A 48 3.14 -6.83 -31.26
C ASP A 48 1.69 -7.11 -31.70
N THR A 49 1.04 -8.11 -31.12
CA THR A 49 -0.35 -8.47 -31.44
C THR A 49 -1.35 -7.75 -30.53
N ALA A 50 -2.27 -7.00 -31.11
CA ALA A 50 -3.38 -6.42 -30.37
C ALA A 50 -4.38 -7.54 -30.01
N GLU A 51 -4.68 -7.71 -28.72
CA GLU A 51 -5.77 -8.61 -28.33
C GLU A 51 -7.10 -8.07 -28.86
N PRO A 52 -7.91 -8.92 -29.52
CA PRO A 52 -9.22 -8.50 -29.99
C PRO A 52 -10.11 -8.13 -28.81
N GLU A 53 -10.72 -6.94 -28.85
CA GLU A 53 -11.71 -6.56 -27.85
C GLU A 53 -12.89 -7.55 -27.89
N PRO A 54 -13.36 -8.04 -26.73
CA PRO A 54 -14.51 -8.92 -26.70
C PRO A 54 -15.73 -8.17 -27.23
N GLU A 55 -16.34 -8.71 -28.30
CA GLU A 55 -17.55 -8.15 -28.90
C GLU A 55 -18.70 -8.14 -27.88
N GLU A 56 -19.45 -7.05 -27.85
CA GLU A 56 -20.65 -6.99 -27.01
C GLU A 56 -21.72 -7.95 -27.56
N PRO A 57 -22.36 -8.77 -26.71
CA PRO A 57 -23.45 -9.64 -27.14
C PRO A 57 -24.52 -8.81 -27.84
N LYS A 58 -24.98 -9.27 -29.02
CA LYS A 58 -26.08 -8.62 -29.74
C LYS A 58 -27.40 -9.25 -29.33
N GLU A 59 -28.39 -8.42 -29.06
CA GLU A 59 -29.73 -8.84 -28.61
C GLU A 59 -30.47 -9.65 -29.70
N ASP A 60 -30.20 -9.39 -30.98
CA ASP A 60 -30.89 -10.03 -32.11
C ASP A 60 -30.40 -11.45 -32.42
N ASP A 61 -29.20 -11.83 -31.94
CA ASP A 61 -28.53 -13.08 -32.31
C ASP A 61 -28.71 -14.20 -31.27
N LEU A 62 -29.19 -13.86 -30.05
CA LEU A 62 -29.23 -14.75 -28.90
C LEU A 62 -30.65 -14.82 -28.32
N ASP A 63 -31.01 -15.96 -27.73
CA ASP A 63 -32.24 -16.04 -26.95
C ASP A 63 -32.17 -15.14 -25.70
N ALA A 64 -33.31 -14.70 -25.18
CA ALA A 64 -33.37 -13.74 -24.08
C ALA A 64 -32.64 -14.24 -22.82
N GLU A 65 -32.68 -15.55 -22.54
CA GLU A 65 -31.95 -16.14 -21.41
C GLU A 65 -30.44 -16.18 -21.67
N GLU A 66 -30.03 -16.56 -22.89
CA GLU A 66 -28.64 -16.62 -23.32
C GLU A 66 -27.98 -15.23 -23.35
N TYR A 67 -28.73 -14.21 -23.77
CA TYR A 67 -28.29 -12.82 -23.77
C TYR A 67 -28.01 -12.31 -22.34
N GLN A 68 -28.88 -12.62 -21.39
CA GLN A 68 -28.67 -12.24 -19.98
C GLN A 68 -27.46 -12.95 -19.37
N GLU A 69 -27.23 -14.23 -19.70
CA GLU A 69 -26.02 -14.93 -19.29
C GLU A 69 -24.76 -14.31 -19.89
N ALA A 70 -24.79 -13.97 -21.17
CA ALA A 70 -23.67 -13.34 -21.87
C ALA A 70 -23.31 -11.99 -21.24
N LEU A 71 -24.31 -11.16 -20.90
CA LEU A 71 -24.09 -9.89 -20.18
C LEU A 71 -23.47 -10.10 -18.80
N LYS A 72 -23.94 -11.10 -18.03
CA LYS A 72 -23.37 -11.43 -16.71
C LYS A 72 -21.91 -11.86 -16.82
N ARG A 73 -21.56 -12.70 -17.82
CA ARG A 73 -20.18 -13.13 -18.07
C ARG A 73 -19.29 -11.95 -18.45
N LEU A 74 -19.77 -11.05 -19.30
CA LEU A 74 -19.05 -9.85 -19.69
C LEU A 74 -18.80 -8.93 -18.50
N GLN A 75 -19.82 -8.69 -17.67
CA GLN A 75 -19.69 -7.89 -16.46
C GLN A 75 -18.69 -8.50 -15.46
N ALA A 76 -18.79 -9.80 -15.21
CA ALA A 76 -17.84 -10.51 -14.34
C ALA A 76 -16.40 -10.39 -14.85
N ARG A 77 -16.20 -10.47 -16.18
CA ARG A 77 -14.88 -10.26 -16.80
C ARG A 77 -14.40 -8.81 -16.63
N ARG A 78 -15.26 -7.81 -16.83
CA ARG A 78 -14.93 -6.38 -16.58
C ARG A 78 -14.48 -6.15 -15.13
N ASP A 79 -15.22 -6.70 -14.16
CA ASP A 79 -14.88 -6.60 -12.74
C ASP A 79 -13.54 -7.28 -12.42
N LEU A 80 -13.28 -8.44 -13.02
CA LEU A 80 -12.02 -9.17 -12.86
C LEU A 80 -10.82 -8.39 -13.42
N ILE A 81 -10.99 -7.72 -14.57
CA ILE A 81 -9.96 -6.85 -15.16
C ILE A 81 -9.62 -5.71 -14.21
N VAL A 82 -10.62 -5.01 -13.68
CA VAL A 82 -10.42 -3.90 -12.72
C VAL A 82 -9.69 -4.40 -11.48
N TYR A 83 -10.07 -5.57 -10.96
CA TYR A 83 -9.43 -6.20 -9.82
C TYR A 83 -7.95 -6.54 -10.09
N ARG A 84 -7.64 -7.19 -11.22
CA ARG A 84 -6.27 -7.53 -11.65
C ARG A 84 -5.42 -6.27 -11.86
N LYS A 85 -5.95 -5.23 -12.52
CA LYS A 85 -5.26 -3.93 -12.66
C LYS A 85 -4.91 -3.33 -11.29
N GLY A 86 -5.83 -3.42 -10.32
CA GLY A 86 -5.59 -3.00 -8.95
C GLY A 86 -4.47 -3.79 -8.25
N GLN A 87 -4.41 -5.11 -8.45
CA GLN A 87 -3.33 -5.94 -7.90
C GLN A 87 -1.97 -5.57 -8.49
N ILE A 88 -1.89 -5.44 -9.82
CA ILE A 88 -0.65 -5.07 -10.52
C ILE A 88 -0.15 -3.71 -10.03
N LYS A 89 -1.05 -2.70 -9.93
CA LYS A 89 -0.71 -1.38 -9.40
C LYS A 89 -0.15 -1.43 -7.98
N ARG A 90 -0.79 -2.19 -7.09
CA ARG A 90 -0.29 -2.37 -5.70
C ARG A 90 1.07 -3.05 -5.70
N TRP A 91 1.23 -4.15 -6.44
CA TRP A 91 2.50 -4.88 -6.51
C TRP A 91 3.63 -3.98 -7.03
N MET A 92 3.39 -3.20 -8.07
CA MET A 92 4.37 -2.25 -8.59
C MET A 92 4.69 -1.14 -7.58
N ALA A 93 3.70 -0.60 -6.87
CA ALA A 93 3.94 0.37 -5.81
C ALA A 93 4.79 -0.23 -4.69
N TYR A 94 4.48 -1.46 -4.26
CA TYR A 94 5.28 -2.19 -3.27
C TYR A 94 6.71 -2.42 -3.74
N GLN A 95 6.89 -2.87 -4.97
CA GLN A 95 8.21 -3.13 -5.55
C GLN A 95 9.01 -1.83 -5.66
N TYR A 96 8.39 -0.75 -6.15
CA TYR A 96 9.00 0.57 -6.20
C TYR A 96 9.44 1.04 -4.82
N MET A 97 8.56 0.94 -3.81
CA MET A 97 8.88 1.32 -2.43
C MET A 97 10.04 0.50 -1.86
N LYS A 98 10.08 -0.81 -2.17
CA LYS A 98 11.16 -1.70 -1.74
C LYS A 98 12.50 -1.35 -2.40
N ASP A 99 12.49 -1.13 -3.71
CA ASP A 99 13.71 -0.85 -4.50
C ASP A 99 14.31 0.53 -4.18
N HIS A 100 13.50 1.47 -3.69
CA HIS A 100 13.92 2.83 -3.35
C HIS A 100 14.04 3.07 -1.84
N GLU A 101 14.00 2.01 -1.02
CA GLU A 101 14.02 2.09 0.45
C GLU A 101 13.02 3.11 1.03
N LEU A 102 11.93 3.36 0.30
CA LEU A 102 10.91 4.31 0.69
C LEU A 102 10.06 3.65 1.78
N ASN A 103 10.46 3.85 3.03
CA ASN A 103 9.63 3.48 4.16
C ASN A 103 8.28 4.19 4.02
N ALA A 104 7.18 3.44 4.10
CA ALA A 104 5.81 3.97 4.03
C ALA A 104 5.57 5.07 5.08
N THR A 105 6.30 4.99 6.19
CA THR A 105 6.31 5.96 7.29
C THR A 105 7.21 7.17 7.05
N GLU A 106 8.15 7.13 6.11
CA GLU A 106 9.15 8.18 5.88
C GLU A 106 8.85 9.02 4.63
N SER A 107 8.14 8.45 3.65
CA SER A 107 7.89 9.09 2.34
C SER A 107 7.10 10.41 2.39
N GLY A 108 6.43 10.71 3.50
CA GLY A 108 5.72 11.97 3.68
C GLY A 108 6.51 13.00 4.49
N ALA A 109 7.12 12.59 5.61
CA ALA A 109 7.64 13.50 6.62
C ALA A 109 9.07 14.01 6.36
N GLN A 110 9.86 13.30 5.54
CA GLN A 110 11.27 13.64 5.27
C GLN A 110 11.50 14.22 3.86
N ASN A 111 10.45 14.67 3.17
CA ASN A 111 10.64 15.42 1.93
C ASN A 111 10.95 16.90 2.29
N PRO A 112 12.13 17.45 1.99
CA PRO A 112 12.48 18.84 2.29
C PRO A 112 11.67 19.85 1.47
N PHE A 113 11.10 19.45 0.31
CA PHE A 113 10.15 20.28 -0.42
C PHE A 113 8.82 20.38 0.30
N SER A 114 8.55 19.53 1.26
CA SER A 114 7.28 19.49 1.96
C SER A 114 7.09 20.68 2.89
N ILE A 115 8.19 21.13 3.53
CA ILE A 115 8.28 22.39 4.27
C ILE A 115 8.13 23.58 3.31
N LEU A 116 8.80 23.56 2.15
CA LEU A 116 8.65 24.60 1.11
C LEU A 116 7.22 24.66 0.57
N LEU A 117 6.60 23.51 0.31
CA LEU A 117 5.22 23.41 -0.17
C LEU A 117 4.25 23.93 0.88
N GLN A 118 4.47 23.62 2.16
CA GLN A 118 3.71 24.20 3.26
C GLN A 118 3.86 25.72 3.31
N GLN A 119 5.09 26.25 3.19
CA GLN A 119 5.35 27.68 3.18
C GLN A 119 4.72 28.39 1.98
N LEU A 120 4.74 27.77 0.79
CA LEU A 120 4.24 28.36 -0.45
C LEU A 120 2.72 28.22 -0.63
N THR A 121 2.15 27.07 -0.23
CA THR A 121 0.72 26.75 -0.47
C THR A 121 -0.15 26.99 0.76
N GLY A 122 0.44 27.10 1.96
CA GLY A 122 -0.28 27.13 3.22
C GLY A 122 -0.95 25.80 3.59
N VAL A 123 -0.83 24.76 2.76
CA VAL A 123 -1.39 23.43 3.02
C VAL A 123 -0.44 22.70 3.96
N SER A 124 -0.85 22.59 5.22
CA SER A 124 0.01 22.15 6.32
C SER A 124 0.35 20.66 6.29
N PHE A 125 1.60 20.34 6.68
CA PHE A 125 1.92 19.06 7.30
C PHE A 125 1.07 18.84 8.55
N HIS A 126 0.61 17.60 8.75
CA HIS A 126 -0.27 17.32 9.88
C HIS A 126 0.53 17.46 11.17
N ARG A 127 0.16 18.44 11.99
CA ARG A 127 0.75 18.63 13.32
C ARG A 127 0.67 17.30 14.08
N PRO A 128 1.79 16.82 14.70
CA PRO A 128 1.78 15.57 15.44
C PRO A 128 0.65 15.53 16.46
N ARG A 129 -0.18 14.48 16.38
CA ARG A 129 -1.28 14.25 17.32
C ARG A 129 -0.74 13.55 18.56
N GLN A 130 -1.22 13.95 19.73
CA GLN A 130 -0.92 13.23 20.96
C GLN A 130 -1.53 11.83 20.89
N LYS A 131 -0.73 10.81 21.20
CA LYS A 131 -1.22 9.44 21.31
C LYS A 131 -1.96 9.26 22.62
N THR A 132 -2.96 8.39 22.65
CA THR A 132 -3.62 8.02 23.91
C THR A 132 -2.64 7.24 24.80
N PRO A 133 -2.80 7.30 26.14
CA PRO A 133 -1.94 6.57 27.07
C PRO A 133 -1.90 5.06 26.77
N ALA A 134 -3.06 4.47 26.45
CA ALA A 134 -3.18 3.09 26.03
C ALA A 134 -2.34 2.74 24.78
N ASN A 135 -2.24 3.66 23.81
CA ASN A 135 -1.43 3.42 22.60
C ASN A 135 0.07 3.46 22.90
N VAL A 136 0.50 4.29 23.84
CA VAL A 136 1.90 4.34 24.29
C VAL A 136 2.25 3.07 25.06
N TRP A 137 1.39 2.69 26.02
CA TRP A 137 1.52 1.46 26.80
C TRP A 137 1.55 0.18 25.95
N ARG A 138 0.71 0.10 24.90
CA ARG A 138 0.70 -1.03 23.96
C ARG A 138 2.03 -1.27 23.25
N ARG A 139 2.82 -0.21 23.03
CA ARG A 139 4.11 -0.32 22.34
C ARG A 139 5.14 -1.03 23.22
N THR A 140 5.14 -0.75 24.52
CA THR A 140 6.06 -1.36 25.49
C THR A 140 5.62 -2.75 25.92
N ASN A 141 4.31 -3.04 25.92
CA ASN A 141 3.74 -4.31 26.37
C ASN A 141 3.29 -5.23 25.22
N ARG A 142 3.85 -5.04 24.02
CA ARG A 142 3.45 -5.77 22.81
C ARG A 142 3.60 -7.28 22.95
N GLU A 143 4.67 -7.75 23.57
CA GLU A 143 4.96 -9.17 23.74
C GLU A 143 3.91 -9.87 24.61
N GLN A 144 3.59 -9.26 25.77
CA GLN A 144 2.57 -9.78 26.69
C GLN A 144 1.18 -9.82 26.02
N ILE A 145 0.82 -8.78 25.26
CA ILE A 145 -0.45 -8.75 24.51
C ILE A 145 -0.49 -9.87 23.45
N GLU A 146 0.63 -10.13 22.76
CA GLU A 146 0.70 -11.19 21.74
C GLU A 146 0.60 -12.60 22.34
N GLU A 147 1.24 -12.84 23.48
CA GLU A 147 1.15 -14.12 24.19
C GLU A 147 -0.28 -14.39 24.67
N GLU A 148 -0.89 -13.42 25.32
CA GLU A 148 -2.27 -13.49 25.81
C GLU A 148 -3.27 -13.64 24.66
N ALA A 149 -3.09 -12.90 23.56
CA ALA A 149 -3.93 -13.01 22.38
C ALA A 149 -3.79 -14.37 21.68
N LYS A 150 -2.58 -14.94 21.62
CA LYS A 150 -2.36 -16.30 21.11
C LYS A 150 -3.05 -17.33 22.01
N ARG A 151 -2.96 -17.20 23.34
CA ARG A 151 -3.63 -18.10 24.28
C ARG A 151 -5.15 -18.12 24.04
N ARG A 152 -5.78 -16.94 23.99
CA ARG A 152 -7.22 -16.81 23.72
C ARG A 152 -7.62 -17.32 22.32
N ALA A 153 -6.74 -17.17 21.33
CA ALA A 153 -7.00 -17.66 19.98
C ALA A 153 -6.87 -19.19 19.84
N VAL A 154 -6.15 -19.87 20.74
CA VAL A 154 -6.13 -21.34 20.82
C VAL A 154 -7.41 -21.87 21.50
N GLU A 155 -7.93 -21.13 22.49
CA GLU A 155 -9.17 -21.47 23.21
C GLU A 155 -10.42 -21.25 22.33
N ASP A 156 -10.42 -20.20 21.48
CA ASP A 156 -11.48 -19.95 20.51
C ASP A 156 -11.31 -20.88 19.30
N THR A 157 -12.17 -21.90 19.18
CA THR A 157 -12.12 -22.96 18.15
C THR A 157 -12.37 -22.44 16.71
N THR A 158 -12.50 -21.12 16.55
CA THR A 158 -12.84 -20.45 15.30
C THR A 158 -11.61 -19.99 14.51
N GLY A 159 -10.87 -20.92 13.90
CA GLY A 159 -9.99 -20.65 12.75
C GLY A 159 -8.75 -19.73 12.98
N PRO A 160 -7.52 -20.25 12.87
CA PRO A 160 -6.32 -19.67 13.51
C PRO A 160 -5.76 -18.35 12.94
N LYS A 161 -6.32 -17.76 11.88
CA LYS A 161 -5.69 -16.60 11.20
C LYS A 161 -6.58 -15.38 10.96
N LYS A 162 -7.92 -15.53 10.92
CA LYS A 162 -8.81 -14.42 10.55
C LYS A 162 -9.25 -13.52 11.72
N LYS A 163 -8.94 -13.87 12.98
CA LYS A 163 -9.42 -13.13 14.18
C LYS A 163 -8.33 -12.66 15.16
N LEU A 164 -7.04 -12.85 14.88
CA LEU A 164 -5.99 -12.43 15.83
C LEU A 164 -5.94 -10.91 16.06
N ALA A 165 -6.18 -10.10 15.03
CA ALA A 165 -6.17 -8.64 15.16
C ALA A 165 -7.24 -8.11 16.14
N PRO A 166 -8.54 -8.48 16.02
CA PRO A 166 -9.55 -8.04 16.99
C PRO A 166 -9.30 -8.61 18.40
N ILE A 167 -8.77 -9.84 18.53
CA ILE A 167 -8.41 -10.42 19.83
C ILE A 167 -7.27 -9.62 20.49
N ARG A 168 -6.23 -9.23 19.75
CA ARG A 168 -5.17 -8.36 20.29
C ARG A 168 -5.72 -7.02 20.77
N GLU A 169 -6.67 -6.47 20.01
CA GLU A 169 -7.26 -5.19 20.38
C GLU A 169 -8.08 -5.29 21.68
N SER A 170 -8.88 -6.35 21.86
CA SER A 170 -9.66 -6.58 23.08
C SER A 170 -8.75 -6.84 24.28
N VAL A 171 -7.78 -7.76 24.14
CA VAL A 171 -6.77 -8.07 25.16
C VAL A 171 -6.07 -6.80 25.62
N ALA A 172 -5.58 -5.98 24.69
CA ALA A 172 -4.87 -4.77 25.04
C ALA A 172 -5.77 -3.70 25.69
N LYS A 173 -7.09 -3.68 25.42
CA LYS A 173 -8.03 -2.79 26.13
C LYS A 173 -8.25 -3.27 27.56
N GLU A 174 -8.46 -4.57 27.75
CA GLU A 174 -8.70 -5.18 29.06
C GLU A 174 -7.48 -5.06 29.97
N MET A 175 -6.29 -5.40 29.46
CA MET A 175 -5.04 -5.30 30.22
C MET A 175 -4.78 -3.85 30.65
N PHE A 176 -4.97 -2.87 29.75
CA PHE A 176 -4.83 -1.46 30.11
C PHE A 176 -5.88 -1.00 31.12
N ALA A 177 -7.12 -1.48 31.00
CA ALA A 177 -8.19 -1.15 31.94
C ALA A 177 -7.92 -1.71 33.34
N SER A 178 -7.26 -2.88 33.43
CA SER A 178 -6.88 -3.53 34.69
C SER A 178 -5.69 -2.88 35.41
N LEU A 179 -4.98 -1.95 34.77
CA LEU A 179 -3.91 -1.20 35.43
C LEU A 179 -4.47 -0.34 36.57
N SER A 180 -3.63 -0.09 37.57
CA SER A 180 -3.95 0.85 38.63
C SER A 180 -4.07 2.28 38.07
N GLU A 181 -4.82 3.14 38.78
CA GLU A 181 -4.95 4.54 38.38
C GLU A 181 -3.60 5.29 38.41
N GLN A 182 -2.68 4.89 39.29
CA GLN A 182 -1.32 5.43 39.34
C GLN A 182 -0.55 5.13 38.05
N GLU A 183 -0.53 3.87 37.62
CA GLU A 183 0.13 3.46 36.37
C GLU A 183 -0.50 4.13 35.15
N LYS A 184 -1.83 4.26 35.12
CA LYS A 184 -2.53 4.96 34.03
C LYS A 184 -2.09 6.43 33.94
N GLU A 185 -1.91 7.11 35.07
CA GLU A 185 -1.41 8.48 35.11
C GLU A 185 0.04 8.58 34.65
N GLU A 186 0.90 7.63 35.03
CA GLU A 186 2.28 7.55 34.53
C GLU A 186 2.31 7.45 33.00
N TRP A 187 1.50 6.55 32.42
CA TRP A 187 1.39 6.45 30.95
C TRP A 187 0.79 7.70 30.31
N ALA A 188 -0.09 8.41 31.01
CA ALA A 188 -0.60 9.70 30.54
C ALA A 188 0.50 10.77 30.52
N GLN A 189 1.40 10.76 31.51
CA GLN A 189 2.55 11.66 31.53
C GLN A 189 3.54 11.32 30.43
N VAL A 190 3.90 10.04 30.24
CA VAL A 190 4.76 9.61 29.13
C VAL A 190 4.16 10.00 27.78
N ALA A 191 2.84 9.87 27.59
CA ALA A 191 2.18 10.28 26.36
C ALA A 191 2.24 11.81 26.13
N LYS A 192 2.20 12.63 27.19
CA LYS A 192 2.41 14.08 27.12
C LYS A 192 3.85 14.41 26.76
N ASP A 193 4.82 13.75 27.39
CA ASP A 193 6.25 14.01 27.18
C ASP A 193 6.69 13.62 25.75
N GLU A 194 6.24 12.46 25.25
CA GLU A 194 6.47 12.06 23.85
C GLU A 194 5.86 13.06 22.87
N HIS A 195 4.65 13.56 23.17
CA HIS A 195 3.99 14.54 22.32
C HIS A 195 4.72 15.88 22.33
N ALA A 196 5.21 16.32 23.49
CA ALA A 196 6.01 17.53 23.61
C ALA A 196 7.32 17.41 22.81
N ALA A 197 8.01 16.27 22.87
CA ALA A 197 9.20 16.01 22.08
C ALA A 197 8.91 16.00 20.56
N LEU A 198 7.82 15.36 20.14
CA LEU A 198 7.38 15.36 18.74
C LEU A 198 7.01 16.77 18.26
N LEU A 199 6.36 17.58 19.10
CA LEU A 199 6.05 18.97 18.78
C LEU A 199 7.30 19.84 18.71
N ALA A 200 8.30 19.62 19.58
CA ALA A 200 9.56 20.33 19.51
C ALA A 200 10.30 20.02 18.20
N LYS A 201 10.36 18.74 17.82
CA LYS A 201 10.94 18.32 16.53
C LYS A 201 10.18 18.92 15.35
N TYR A 202 8.85 18.82 15.35
CA TYR A 202 8.00 19.41 14.30
C TYR A 202 8.21 20.93 14.18
N LYS A 203 8.26 21.66 15.31
CA LYS A 203 8.54 23.10 15.29
C LYS A 203 9.92 23.38 14.71
N SER A 204 10.94 22.64 15.12
CA SER A 204 12.28 22.81 14.56
C SER A 204 12.32 22.54 13.05
N GLU A 205 11.59 21.53 12.54
CA GLU A 205 11.54 21.23 11.11
C GLU A 205 10.78 22.31 10.33
N VAL A 206 9.68 22.84 10.86
CA VAL A 206 8.87 23.88 10.19
C VAL A 206 9.55 25.26 10.22
N GLU A 207 10.23 25.59 11.31
CA GLU A 207 10.93 26.88 11.48
C GLU A 207 12.33 26.89 10.87
N SER A 208 12.92 25.71 10.62
CA SER A 208 14.24 25.62 9.99
C SER A 208 14.19 26.13 8.56
N PRO A 209 15.21 26.89 8.12
CA PRO A 209 15.34 27.21 6.72
C PRO A 209 15.54 25.92 5.90
N PRO A 210 15.11 25.91 4.62
CA PRO A 210 15.35 24.77 3.74
C PRO A 210 16.85 24.49 3.63
N SER A 211 17.22 23.21 3.52
CA SER A 211 18.63 22.81 3.42
C SER A 211 19.35 23.55 2.28
N THR A 212 20.53 24.08 2.61
CA THR A 212 21.43 24.74 1.66
C THR A 212 22.41 23.77 1.02
N GLU A 213 22.47 22.52 1.50
CA GLU A 213 23.43 21.55 1.00
C GLU A 213 23.08 21.10 -0.43
N PRO A 214 24.05 21.13 -1.37
CA PRO A 214 23.81 20.68 -2.74
C PRO A 214 23.35 19.22 -2.82
N VAL A 215 23.83 18.37 -1.91
CA VAL A 215 23.48 16.94 -1.87
C VAL A 215 22.01 16.73 -1.50
N ASP A 216 21.50 17.46 -0.51
CA ASP A 216 20.09 17.39 -0.12
C ASP A 216 19.17 17.90 -1.23
N ARG A 217 19.59 18.97 -1.91
CA ARG A 217 18.88 19.50 -3.09
C ARG A 217 18.91 18.51 -4.25
N GLN A 218 20.07 17.91 -4.52
CA GLN A 218 20.26 16.93 -5.59
C GLN A 218 19.48 15.65 -5.31
N ARG A 219 19.51 15.07 -4.10
CA ARG A 219 18.74 13.85 -3.75
C ARG A 219 17.27 13.92 -4.15
N GLN A 220 16.69 15.12 -4.13
CA GLN A 220 15.30 15.31 -4.53
C GLN A 220 15.10 15.38 -6.05
N PHE A 221 16.04 16.00 -6.79
CA PHE A 221 16.00 16.04 -8.26
C PHE A 221 16.49 14.72 -8.89
N SER A 222 17.34 13.97 -8.20
CA SER A 222 17.81 12.64 -8.61
C SER A 222 16.70 11.59 -8.65
N MET A 223 15.51 11.87 -8.10
CA MET A 223 14.32 11.05 -8.34
C MET A 223 13.86 11.09 -9.82
N GLU A 224 14.33 12.05 -10.62
CA GLU A 224 14.01 12.19 -12.05
C GLU A 224 15.21 11.99 -13.00
N SER A 225 16.43 11.83 -12.50
CA SER A 225 17.61 11.70 -13.36
C SER A 225 18.65 10.71 -12.83
N VAL A 226 18.44 9.42 -13.08
CA VAL A 226 19.53 8.45 -13.24
C VAL A 226 19.13 7.56 -14.45
N PRO A 227 20.04 7.35 -15.43
CA PRO A 227 19.74 6.85 -16.79
C PRO A 227 18.84 5.59 -16.89
#